data_AF-A0A2S5CR83-F1
#
_entry.id   AF-A0A2S5CR83-F1
#
_cell.length_a   1.000
_cell.length_b   1.000
_cell.length_c   1.000
_cell.angle_alpha   90.00
_cell.angle_beta   90.00
_cell.angle_gamma   90.00
#
_symmetry.space_group_name_H-M   'P 1'
#
loop_
_entity.id
_entity.type
_entity.pdbx_description
1 polymer ?
#
loop_
_entity_poly.entity_id
_entity_poly.type
_entity_poly.pdbx_seq_one_letter_code
_entity_poly.pdbx_strand_id
1 'polypeptide(L)'
;MTGGVLLNADGQGHYRGRAVINGVTMPFLLDTGATSVTVPIELARAANMPIGEIRRMLTANGETYGVGSTIKEMKLGKALLKNIDATVSYSLDEVLMGMTALKMFNVKIENGTMRLTAKKGYNTDLTVSEGDSVTKWKKNRVCNADGEECRTTYSE
;
A
#
# COMPACT_ATOMS: atom_id res chain seq x y z
N MET A 1 -21.45 0.60 -11.49
CA MET A 1 -20.15 1.26 -11.64
C MET A 1 -19.16 0.53 -10.75
N THR A 2 -18.11 -0.06 -11.30
CA THR A 2 -17.04 -0.69 -10.50
C THR A 2 -16.15 0.39 -9.91
N GLY A 3 -15.90 0.35 -8.60
CA GLY A 3 -15.05 1.30 -7.87
C GLY A 3 -13.58 1.19 -8.29
N GLY A 4 -12.78 2.20 -7.97
CA GLY A 4 -11.39 2.28 -8.41
C GLY A 4 -10.65 3.54 -7.96
N VAL A 5 -9.45 3.72 -8.51
CA VAL A 5 -8.60 4.90 -8.32
C VAL A 5 -7.95 5.33 -9.65
N LEU A 6 -7.74 6.64 -9.80
CA LEU A 6 -6.95 7.23 -10.87
C LEU A 6 -5.67 7.80 -10.27
N LEU A 7 -4.52 7.42 -10.82
CA LEU A 7 -3.19 7.80 -10.33
C LEU A 7 -2.42 8.50 -11.45
N ASN A 8 -1.81 9.64 -11.13
CA ASN A 8 -0.84 10.28 -12.01
C ASN A 8 0.56 9.74 -11.72
N ALA A 9 1.35 9.57 -12.78
CA ALA A 9 2.77 9.29 -12.62
C ALA A 9 3.48 10.49 -11.96
N ASP A 10 4.45 10.23 -11.09
CA ASP A 10 5.38 11.24 -10.60
C ASP A 10 6.40 11.63 -11.69
N GLY A 11 7.30 12.56 -11.38
CA GLY A 11 8.36 12.98 -12.31
C GLY A 11 9.36 11.88 -12.70
N GLN A 12 9.30 10.70 -12.07
CA GLN A 12 10.12 9.52 -12.36
C GLN A 12 9.31 8.41 -13.07
N GLY A 13 8.03 8.64 -13.36
CA GLY A 13 7.15 7.64 -14.00
C GLY A 13 6.50 6.65 -13.02
N HIS A 14 6.66 6.84 -11.71
CA HIS A 14 6.10 5.97 -10.68
C HIS A 14 4.67 6.38 -10.31
N TYR A 15 3.81 5.40 -10.04
CA TYR A 15 2.45 5.65 -9.57
C TYR A 15 2.39 5.50 -8.05
N ARG A 16 2.01 6.58 -7.36
CA ARG A 16 1.84 6.61 -5.91
C ARG A 16 0.46 7.11 -5.52
N GLY A 17 0.00 6.68 -4.36
CA GLY A 17 -1.24 7.19 -3.77
C GLY A 17 -1.49 6.62 -2.39
N ARG A 18 -2.67 6.90 -1.84
CA ARG A 18 -3.04 6.47 -0.48
C ARG A 18 -3.89 5.20 -0.49
N ALA A 19 -3.59 4.32 0.45
CA ALA A 19 -4.43 3.17 0.77
C ALA A 19 -4.84 3.23 2.25
N VAL A 20 -6.04 2.75 2.57
CA VAL A 20 -6.46 2.53 3.96
C VAL A 20 -6.38 1.04 4.24
N ILE A 21 -5.39 0.60 5.01
CA ILE A 21 -5.19 -0.80 5.37
C ILE A 21 -5.60 -0.97 6.84
N ASN A 22 -6.57 -1.87 7.09
CA ASN A 22 -7.16 -2.13 8.40
C ASN A 22 -7.55 -0.84 9.17
N GLY A 23 -8.03 0.18 8.45
CA GLY A 23 -8.42 1.48 9.03
C GLY A 23 -7.29 2.52 9.16
N VAL A 24 -6.05 2.17 8.80
CA VAL A 24 -4.90 3.08 8.83
C VAL A 24 -4.56 3.56 7.43
N THR A 25 -4.59 4.88 7.23
CA THR A 25 -4.17 5.52 5.97
C THR A 25 -2.65 5.48 5.86
N MET A 26 -2.14 4.98 4.74
CA MET A 26 -0.70 4.84 4.50
C MET A 26 -0.31 5.07 3.04
N PRO A 27 0.95 5.49 2.81
CA PRO A 27 1.49 5.62 1.47
C PRO A 27 1.64 4.29 0.76
N PHE A 28 1.39 4.27 -0.54
CA PHE A 28 1.84 3.19 -1.40
C PHE A 28 2.55 3.68 -2.66
N LEU A 29 3.48 2.85 -3.11
CA LEU A 29 4.05 2.82 -4.45
C LEU A 29 3.54 1.58 -5.18
N LEU A 30 3.10 1.76 -6.41
CA LEU A 30 2.78 0.65 -7.29
C LEU A 30 4.07 0.08 -7.87
N ASP A 31 4.35 -1.18 -7.55
CA ASP A 31 5.56 -1.88 -7.97
C ASP A 31 5.18 -3.20 -8.65
N THR A 32 5.15 -3.20 -9.99
CA THR A 32 4.87 -4.41 -10.78
C THR A 32 5.96 -5.48 -10.65
N GLY A 33 7.15 -5.13 -10.15
CA GLY A 33 8.23 -6.07 -9.86
C GLY A 33 8.02 -6.82 -8.55
N ALA A 34 7.21 -6.29 -7.63
CA ALA A 34 6.85 -6.97 -6.39
C ALA A 34 5.77 -8.04 -6.63
N THR A 35 5.98 -9.24 -6.09
CA THR A 35 5.00 -10.35 -6.20
C THR A 35 3.87 -10.23 -5.18
N SER A 36 4.18 -9.80 -3.95
CA SER A 36 3.23 -9.60 -2.84
C SER A 36 2.91 -8.12 -2.59
N VAL A 37 1.84 -7.84 -1.86
CA VAL A 37 1.73 -6.56 -1.13
C VAL A 37 2.74 -6.58 0.00
N THR A 38 3.61 -5.58 0.08
CA THR A 38 4.62 -5.51 1.14
C THR A 38 4.42 -4.26 1.99
N VAL A 39 4.25 -4.43 3.29
CA VAL A 39 3.94 -3.36 4.25
C VAL A 39 5.14 -3.14 5.19
N PRO A 40 5.62 -1.90 5.38
CA PRO A 40 6.63 -1.58 6.40
C PRO A 40 6.19 -2.00 7.81
N ILE A 41 7.13 -2.51 8.61
CA ILE A 41 6.85 -3.01 9.97
C ILE A 41 6.11 -2.00 10.86
N GLU A 42 6.48 -0.72 10.80
CA GLU A 42 5.84 0.32 11.61
C GLU A 42 4.38 0.56 11.22
N LEU A 43 4.09 0.49 9.91
CA LEU A 43 2.72 0.61 9.38
C LEU A 43 1.91 -0.66 9.65
N ALA A 44 2.53 -1.84 9.56
CA ALA A 44 1.90 -3.11 9.89
C ALA A 44 1.51 -3.16 11.38
N ARG A 45 2.36 -2.67 12.27
CA ARG A 45 2.05 -2.50 13.70
C ARG A 45 0.88 -1.55 13.91
N ALA A 46 0.90 -0.37 13.29
CA ALA A 46 -0.18 0.60 13.39
C ALA A 46 -1.53 0.02 12.90
N ALA A 47 -1.49 -0.77 11.82
CA ALA A 47 -2.65 -1.44 11.23
C ALA A 47 -3.03 -2.76 11.93
N ASN A 48 -2.39 -3.08 13.05
CA ASN A 48 -2.57 -4.31 13.83
C ASN A 48 -2.58 -5.58 12.95
N MET A 49 -1.65 -5.64 12.00
CA MET A 49 -1.53 -6.78 11.10
C MET A 49 -0.96 -8.00 11.83
N PRO A 50 -1.51 -9.21 11.61
CA PRO A 50 -0.97 -10.42 12.24
C PRO A 50 0.43 -10.71 11.70
N ILE A 51 1.31 -11.21 12.56
CA ILE A 51 2.66 -11.63 12.18
C ILE A 51 2.67 -13.15 12.05
N GLY A 52 3.04 -13.65 10.87
CA GLY A 52 3.13 -15.07 10.55
C GLY A 52 4.58 -15.55 10.43
N GLU A 53 4.82 -16.42 9.46
CA GLU A 53 6.13 -17.07 9.26
C GLU A 53 7.10 -16.19 8.46
N ILE A 54 8.41 -16.38 8.66
CA ILE A 54 9.45 -15.71 7.89
C ILE A 54 9.32 -16.11 6.41
N ARG A 55 9.33 -15.11 5.52
CA ARG A 55 9.28 -15.27 4.07
C ARG A 55 10.55 -14.74 3.42
N ARG A 56 11.14 -15.54 2.53
CA ARG A 56 12.19 -15.12 1.63
C ARG A 56 11.59 -14.17 0.57
N MET A 57 12.22 -13.02 0.36
CA MET A 57 11.83 -12.05 -0.66
C MET A 57 12.98 -11.81 -1.64
N LEU A 58 12.65 -11.71 -2.92
CA LEU A 58 13.59 -11.28 -3.97
C LEU A 58 13.26 -9.84 -4.34
N THR A 59 14.25 -8.97 -4.25
CA THR A 59 14.13 -7.55 -4.58
C THR A 59 15.16 -7.16 -5.63
N ALA A 60 15.04 -5.95 -6.18
CA ALA A 60 16.05 -5.41 -7.08
C ALA A 60 17.45 -5.32 -6.43
N ASN A 61 17.52 -5.17 -5.10
CA ASN A 61 18.76 -5.09 -4.32
C ASN A 61 19.25 -6.48 -3.84
N GLY A 62 18.67 -7.56 -4.35
CA GLY A 62 18.98 -8.93 -3.96
C GLY A 62 17.97 -9.54 -3.00
N GLU A 63 18.38 -10.63 -2.36
CA GLU A 63 17.57 -11.38 -1.42
C GLU A 63 17.43 -10.66 -0.07
N THR A 64 16.23 -10.69 0.49
CA THR A 64 15.94 -10.22 1.84
C THR A 64 14.88 -11.09 2.50
N TYR A 65 14.58 -10.81 3.76
CA TYR A 65 13.58 -11.53 4.54
C TYR A 65 12.49 -10.57 5.01
N GLY A 66 11.26 -11.07 4.95
CA GLY A 66 10.09 -10.44 5.52
C GLY A 66 9.31 -11.44 6.37
N VAL A 67 8.15 -11.05 6.85
CA VAL A 67 7.26 -11.94 7.60
C VAL A 67 5.90 -11.98 6.95
N GLY A 68 5.36 -13.17 6.71
CA GLY A 68 4.03 -13.34 6.16
C GLY A 68 2.96 -12.70 7.04
N SER A 69 1.94 -12.14 6.42
CA SER A 69 0.83 -11.48 7.09
C SER A 69 -0.41 -11.50 6.22
N THR A 70 -1.52 -10.96 6.74
CA THR A 70 -2.76 -10.81 6.00
C THR A 70 -3.38 -9.45 6.29
N ILE A 71 -3.78 -8.76 5.24
CA ILE A 71 -4.56 -7.53 5.33
C ILE A 71 -6.04 -7.91 5.35
N LYS A 72 -6.73 -7.60 6.45
CA LYS A 72 -8.16 -7.87 6.60
C LYS A 72 -8.96 -7.05 5.60
N GLU A 73 -8.62 -5.77 5.48
CA GLU A 73 -9.30 -4.82 4.59
C GLU A 73 -8.31 -3.80 4.03
N MET A 74 -8.37 -3.57 2.72
CA MET A 74 -7.64 -2.49 2.04
C MET A 74 -8.63 -1.68 1.21
N LYS A 75 -8.69 -0.36 1.43
CA LYS A 75 -9.38 0.59 0.57
C LYS A 75 -8.41 1.29 -0.35
N LEU A 76 -8.73 1.33 -1.63
CA LEU A 76 -8.00 2.05 -2.66
C LEU A 76 -8.99 2.85 -3.51
N GLY A 77 -9.07 4.16 -3.26
CA GLY A 77 -10.20 4.96 -3.77
C GLY A 77 -11.52 4.30 -3.35
N LYS A 78 -12.39 4.01 -4.34
CA LYS A 78 -13.70 3.36 -4.10
C LYS A 78 -13.65 1.83 -4.05
N ALA A 79 -12.47 1.23 -4.21
CA ALA A 79 -12.31 -0.22 -4.17
C ALA A 79 -12.09 -0.71 -2.75
N LEU A 80 -12.80 -1.76 -2.37
CA LEU A 80 -12.65 -2.46 -1.09
C LEU A 80 -12.18 -3.90 -1.33
N LEU A 81 -10.94 -4.18 -0.94
CA LEU A 81 -10.33 -5.49 -1.03
C LEU A 81 -10.27 -6.11 0.38
N LYS A 82 -10.45 -7.43 0.47
CA LYS A 82 -10.45 -8.15 1.74
C LYS A 82 -9.56 -9.38 1.67
N ASN A 83 -9.02 -9.78 2.82
CA ASN A 83 -8.22 -11.01 3.00
C ASN A 83 -7.05 -11.11 2.00
N ILE A 84 -6.22 -10.08 1.97
CA ILE A 84 -5.10 -9.97 1.02
C ILE A 84 -3.86 -10.55 1.67
N ASP A 85 -3.22 -11.50 0.99
CA ASP A 85 -1.90 -11.99 1.38
C ASP A 85 -0.88 -10.85 1.29
N ALA A 86 -0.11 -10.67 2.36
CA ALA A 86 0.87 -9.61 2.45
C ALA A 86 2.15 -10.09 3.11
N THR A 87 3.21 -9.33 2.93
CA THR A 87 4.49 -9.52 3.62
C THR A 87 4.82 -8.26 4.39
N VAL A 88 5.29 -8.40 5.63
CA VAL A 88 5.81 -7.31 6.44
C VAL A 88 7.32 -7.22 6.23
N SER A 89 7.82 -6.02 5.91
CA SER A 89 9.24 -5.77 5.69
C SER A 89 9.82 -4.83 6.74
N TYR A 90 11.06 -5.10 7.15
CA TYR A 90 11.84 -4.25 8.05
C TYR A 90 12.66 -3.17 7.33
N SER A 91 12.79 -3.27 6.00
CA SER A 91 13.68 -2.42 5.20
C SER A 91 12.96 -1.37 4.35
N LEU A 92 11.61 -1.38 4.34
CA LEU A 92 10.81 -0.47 3.53
C LEU A 92 10.25 0.69 4.35
N ASP A 93 9.97 1.80 3.67
CA ASP A 93 9.37 3.01 4.26
C ASP A 93 7.95 3.29 3.79
N GLU A 94 7.56 2.82 2.60
CA GLU A 94 6.20 2.89 2.03
C GLU A 94 5.69 1.50 1.62
N VAL A 95 4.37 1.36 1.47
CA VAL A 95 3.77 0.09 1.01
C VAL A 95 4.12 -0.13 -0.45
N LEU A 96 4.58 -1.34 -0.79
CA LEU A 96 4.71 -1.78 -2.18
C LEU A 96 3.45 -2.55 -2.59
N MET A 97 2.71 -1.99 -3.53
CA MET A 97 1.53 -2.61 -4.14
C MET A 97 1.96 -3.50 -5.29
N GLY A 98 2.25 -4.75 -4.95
CA GLY A 98 2.68 -5.79 -5.89
C GLY A 98 1.56 -6.44 -6.71
N MET A 99 1.95 -7.42 -7.51
CA MET A 99 1.08 -8.11 -8.46
C MET A 99 -0.10 -8.85 -7.84
N THR A 100 0.00 -9.33 -6.59
CA THR A 100 -1.14 -9.91 -5.85
C THR A 100 -2.28 -8.90 -5.68
N ALA A 101 -1.98 -7.64 -5.36
CA ALA A 101 -2.99 -6.59 -5.34
C ALA A 101 -3.48 -6.25 -6.75
N LEU A 102 -2.55 -6.05 -7.69
CA LEU A 102 -2.88 -5.60 -9.05
C LEU A 102 -3.76 -6.60 -9.81
N LYS A 103 -3.63 -7.90 -9.55
CA LYS A 103 -4.49 -8.95 -10.14
C LYS A 103 -5.97 -8.76 -9.78
N MET A 104 -6.29 -8.07 -8.68
CA MET A 104 -7.66 -7.76 -8.26
C MET A 104 -8.28 -6.57 -9.03
N PHE A 105 -7.48 -5.87 -9.84
CA PHE A 105 -7.90 -4.73 -10.64
C PHE A 105 -7.78 -5.00 -12.14
N ASN A 106 -8.63 -4.33 -12.92
CA ASN A 106 -8.36 -4.02 -14.31
C ASN A 106 -7.48 -2.76 -14.33
N VAL A 107 -6.32 -2.86 -14.95
CA VAL A 107 -5.33 -1.78 -15.05
C VAL A 107 -5.40 -1.18 -16.45
N LYS A 108 -5.55 0.13 -16.56
CA LYS A 108 -5.46 0.87 -17.83
C LYS A 108 -4.49 2.03 -17.66
N ILE A 109 -3.50 2.13 -18.55
CA ILE A 109 -2.50 3.21 -18.54
C ILE A 109 -2.63 4.01 -19.83
N GLU A 110 -2.89 5.31 -19.72
CA GLU A 110 -3.01 6.23 -20.85
C GLU A 110 -2.52 7.62 -20.42
N ASN A 111 -1.72 8.28 -21.26
CA ASN A 111 -1.28 9.67 -21.08
C ASN A 111 -0.69 9.98 -19.68
N GLY A 112 0.22 9.12 -19.18
CA GLY A 112 0.85 9.28 -17.86
C GLY A 112 -0.09 9.05 -16.68
N THR A 113 -1.29 8.55 -16.93
CA THR A 113 -2.30 8.26 -15.92
C THR A 113 -2.59 6.76 -15.87
N MET A 114 -2.71 6.21 -14.68
CA MET A 114 -3.14 4.84 -14.45
C MET A 114 -4.52 4.81 -13.81
N ARG A 115 -5.45 4.09 -14.42
CA ARG A 115 -6.76 3.76 -13.86
C ARG A 115 -6.77 2.32 -13.36
N LEU A 116 -7.08 2.16 -12.09
CA LEU A 116 -7.31 0.86 -11.45
C LEU A 116 -8.80 0.71 -11.17
N THR A 117 -9.44 -0.28 -11.80
CA THR A 117 -10.86 -0.58 -11.60
C THR A 117 -11.00 -1.94 -10.96
N ALA A 118 -11.63 -2.04 -9.79
CA ALA A 118 -11.79 -3.32 -9.10
C ALA A 118 -12.54 -4.34 -9.98
N LYS A 119 -12.04 -5.57 -10.07
CA LYS A 119 -12.71 -6.65 -10.80
C LYS A 119 -13.98 -7.09 -10.05
N LYS A 120 -14.93 -7.68 -10.79
CA LYS A 120 -16.17 -8.22 -10.21
C LYS A 120 -15.82 -9.27 -9.14
N GLY A 121 -16.38 -9.12 -7.93
CA GLY A 121 -16.06 -9.95 -6.77
C GLY A 121 -15.23 -9.23 -5.69
N TYR A 122 -14.67 -8.06 -5.99
CA TYR A 122 -14.06 -7.16 -5.01
C TYR A 122 -15.02 -6.00 -4.76
N ASN A 123 -15.42 -5.80 -3.49
CA ASN A 123 -16.55 -4.93 -3.13
C ASN A 123 -16.28 -3.46 -3.46
N THR A 124 -17.35 -2.70 -3.68
CA THR A 124 -17.32 -1.25 -3.91
C THR A 124 -18.13 -0.58 -2.81
N ASP A 125 -17.48 0.08 -1.85
CA ASP A 125 -18.17 1.02 -0.96
C ASP A 125 -18.15 2.41 -1.60
N LEU A 126 -19.32 3.04 -1.69
CA LEU A 126 -19.55 4.26 -2.47
C LEU A 126 -19.05 5.55 -1.79
N THR A 127 -18.30 5.48 -0.69
CA THR A 127 -17.97 6.65 0.15
C THR A 127 -16.46 6.93 0.26
N VAL A 128 -15.75 7.00 -0.86
CA VAL A 128 -14.40 7.61 -0.92
C VAL A 128 -14.27 8.40 -2.24
N SER A 129 -13.88 9.67 -2.13
CA SER A 129 -13.73 10.62 -3.23
C SER A 129 -12.52 10.31 -4.13
N GLU A 130 -12.62 10.75 -5.39
CA GLU A 130 -11.52 10.71 -6.37
C GLU A 130 -10.34 11.56 -5.93
N GLY A 131 -9.12 11.11 -6.25
CA GLY A 131 -7.90 11.92 -6.19
C GLY A 131 -7.12 11.82 -4.89
N ASP A 132 -6.21 10.85 -4.82
CA ASP A 132 -5.21 10.74 -3.76
C ASP A 132 -3.82 10.46 -4.33
N SER A 133 -3.50 11.06 -5.48
CA SER A 133 -2.12 11.06 -5.98
C SER A 133 -1.27 11.97 -5.10
N VAL A 134 -0.52 11.36 -4.19
CA VAL A 134 0.52 12.03 -3.43
C VAL A 134 1.82 11.95 -4.24
N THR A 135 2.42 13.10 -4.54
CA THR A 135 3.64 13.17 -5.34
C THR A 135 4.90 13.03 -4.49
N LYS A 136 4.85 13.35 -3.18
CA LYS A 136 5.94 13.18 -2.21
C LYS A 136 5.38 12.97 -0.80
N TRP A 137 6.08 12.16 -0.01
CA TRP A 137 5.80 11.94 1.41
C TRP A 137 7.09 12.10 2.20
N LYS A 138 6.98 12.62 3.42
CA LYS A 138 8.06 12.63 4.40
C LYS A 138 7.73 11.71 5.55
N LYS A 139 8.65 10.79 5.84
CA LYS A 139 8.67 9.98 7.05
C LYS A 139 9.17 10.86 8.20
N ASN A 140 8.33 11.12 9.18
CA ASN A 140 8.68 11.88 10.37
C ASN A 140 8.57 10.98 11.60
N ARG A 141 9.56 11.01 12.48
CA ARG A 141 9.48 10.36 13.79
C ARG A 141 8.98 11.39 14.79
N VAL A 142 7.79 11.17 15.35
CA VAL A 142 7.20 12.04 16.38
C VAL A 142 7.24 11.29 17.70
N CYS A 143 7.91 11.88 18.69
CA CYS A 143 8.03 11.31 20.03
C CYS A 143 7.22 12.10 21.04
N ASN A 144 6.82 11.47 22.14
CA ASN A 144 6.36 12.15 23.34
C ASN A 144 7.48 13.02 23.95
N ALA A 145 7.14 13.85 24.94
CA ALA A 145 8.07 14.83 25.53
C ALA A 145 9.35 14.18 26.09
N ASP A 146 9.23 12.95 26.60
CA ASP A 146 10.32 12.21 27.23
C ASP A 146 11.14 11.37 26.22
N GLY A 147 10.71 11.30 24.96
CA GLY A 147 11.41 10.59 23.89
C GLY A 147 11.26 9.06 23.91
N GLU A 148 10.51 8.51 24.87
CA GLU A 148 10.34 7.08 25.09
C GLU A 148 9.30 6.46 24.15
N GLU A 149 8.24 7.20 23.83
CA GLU A 149 7.21 6.76 22.89
C GLU A 149 7.31 7.53 21.59
N CYS A 150 7.87 6.88 20.57
CA CYS A 150 7.98 7.44 19.24
C CYS A 150 7.09 6.70 18.27
N ARG A 151 6.28 7.43 17.52
CA ARG A 151 5.52 6.92 16.38
C ARG A 151 6.05 7.50 15.09
N THR A 152 6.09 6.67 14.05
CA THR A 152 6.32 7.16 12.69
C THR A 152 5.02 7.78 12.18
N THR A 153 5.11 9.01 11.70
CA THR A 153 4.04 9.72 11.01
C THR A 153 4.48 10.01 9.59
N TYR A 154 3.51 10.10 8.68
CA TYR A 154 3.74 10.39 7.28
C TYR A 154 3.02 11.68 6.95
N SER A 155 3.73 12.66 6.40
CA SER A 155 3.17 13.94 5.95
C SER A 155 3.44 14.16 4.46
N GLU A 156 2.62 14.98 3.83
CA GLU A 156 2.88 15.53 2.49
C GLU A 156 4.07 16.53 2.50
#